data_AF-A0AAU0X123-F1
#
_entry.id   AF-A0AAU0X123-F1
#
_cell.length_a   1.000
_cell.length_b   1.000
_cell.length_c   1.000
_cell.angle_alpha   90.00
_cell.angle_beta   90.00
_cell.angle_gamma   90.00
#
_symmetry.space_group_name_H-M   'P 1'
#
loop_
_entity.id
_entity.type
_entity.pdbx_description
1 polymer ?
#
loop_
_entity_poly.entity_id
_entity_poly.type
_entity_poly.pdbx_seq_one_letter_code
_entity_poly.pdbx_strand_id
1 'polypeptide(L)'
;MFGLRRRNRTNRSVDSSSLGGRAVPPGAGVLSGRIIDAVSEPVRGAEFQVNDAMGRKVVSGGVDPFGSFVATVPAGDYRLAVSAEGYAPFRGGATVAEGAQAALGDVTLQVSAPPPLPKPGDWEVEPTHSSIGFTARHIGMARVYGRFNTFAGVLRVAERVEDSAMHVVIDASSIDTNVKMRDDHLRSGDFLDVERFPTLEFYSDRFVHKGGSRWAITGALSLHGVTRTVTLDAEYLGVGTGMEGETRAACRASTELHRDDFTVSWQTMLARGIAVVGSSVRIDLDIQVVPKG
;
A
#
# COMPACT_ATOMS: atom_id res chain seq x y z
N MET A 1 61.23 20.63 51.66
CA MET A 1 61.39 19.18 51.42
C MET A 1 60.01 18.59 51.13
N PHE A 2 59.82 18.00 49.95
CA PHE A 2 58.78 17.01 49.54
C PHE A 2 57.29 17.39 49.74
N GLY A 3 56.38 17.26 48.77
CA GLY A 3 56.45 16.68 47.43
C GLY A 3 55.10 16.83 46.71
N LEU A 4 55.16 16.83 45.37
CA LEU A 4 54.00 16.81 44.47
C LEU A 4 53.15 15.54 44.67
N ARG A 5 51.82 15.67 44.64
CA ARG A 5 50.92 14.56 44.30
C ARG A 5 49.97 14.96 43.17
N ARG A 6 50.27 14.45 41.98
CA ARG A 6 49.41 14.43 40.79
C ARG A 6 48.07 13.77 41.13
N ARG A 7 46.96 14.48 40.91
CA ARG A 7 45.63 13.85 40.85
C ARG A 7 45.44 13.25 39.46
N ASN A 8 45.40 11.92 39.42
CA ASN A 8 45.14 11.15 38.22
C ASN A 8 43.65 11.26 37.87
N ARG A 9 43.37 11.62 36.62
CA ARG A 9 42.03 11.76 36.04
C ARG A 9 41.53 10.35 35.71
N THR A 10 40.68 9.77 36.54
CA THR A 10 40.01 8.50 36.21
C THR A 10 38.85 8.79 35.27
N ASN A 11 38.99 8.27 34.05
CA ASN A 11 37.99 8.21 33.00
C ASN A 11 36.76 7.43 33.52
N ARG A 12 35.62 8.08 33.73
CA ARG A 12 34.34 7.39 33.95
C ARG A 12 33.83 6.95 32.58
N SER A 13 33.99 5.67 32.28
CA SER A 13 33.14 5.00 31.29
C SER A 13 31.70 5.10 31.79
N VAL A 14 30.83 5.67 30.97
CA VAL A 14 29.40 5.65 31.20
C VAL A 14 28.93 4.23 30.90
N ASP A 15 28.69 3.46 31.95
CA ASP A 15 28.02 2.15 31.84
C ASP A 15 26.65 2.35 31.20
N SER A 16 26.43 1.63 30.09
CA SER A 16 25.15 1.55 29.41
C SER A 16 24.13 0.88 30.31
N SER A 17 23.17 1.69 30.75
CA SER A 17 21.92 1.39 31.44
C SER A 17 21.41 -0.07 31.33
N SER A 18 21.42 -0.75 32.49
CA SER A 18 20.54 -1.87 32.79
C SER A 18 19.07 -1.42 32.77
N LEU A 19 18.33 -1.78 31.74
CA LEU A 19 16.86 -1.79 31.81
C LEU A 19 16.46 -2.91 32.78
N GLY A 20 15.80 -2.54 33.88
CA GLY A 20 15.44 -3.43 34.98
C GLY A 20 14.78 -4.72 34.49
N GLY A 21 15.49 -5.83 34.68
CA GLY A 21 15.11 -7.14 34.14
C GLY A 21 13.84 -7.67 34.79
N ARG A 22 12.80 -7.87 33.98
CA ARG A 22 11.77 -8.86 34.32
C ARG A 22 12.50 -10.20 34.50
N ALA A 23 12.34 -10.83 35.66
CA ALA A 23 12.89 -12.15 35.90
C ALA A 23 12.29 -13.12 34.87
N VAL A 24 13.16 -13.81 34.12
CA VAL A 24 12.75 -14.86 33.21
C VAL A 24 12.20 -16.02 34.06
N PRO A 25 11.01 -16.58 33.75
CA PRO A 25 10.48 -17.72 34.48
C PRO A 25 11.45 -18.90 34.50
N PRO A 26 11.46 -19.73 35.54
CA PRO A 26 12.21 -21.00 35.54
C PRO A 26 11.86 -21.85 34.33
N GLY A 27 12.85 -22.49 33.72
CA GLY A 27 12.68 -23.28 32.49
C GLY A 27 12.44 -22.47 31.22
N ALA A 28 12.52 -21.13 31.26
CA ALA A 28 12.33 -20.26 30.10
C ALA A 28 13.60 -19.45 29.78
N GLY A 29 13.66 -18.93 28.56
CA GLY A 29 14.63 -17.95 28.09
C GLY A 29 13.94 -16.83 27.32
N VAL A 30 14.74 -15.87 26.84
CA VAL A 30 14.25 -14.73 26.05
C VAL A 30 14.78 -14.85 24.63
N LEU A 31 13.87 -14.88 23.66
CA LEU A 31 14.16 -14.75 22.24
C LEU A 31 13.97 -13.29 21.82
N SER A 32 14.93 -12.73 21.08
CA SER A 32 14.82 -11.37 20.55
C SER A 32 15.44 -11.27 19.17
N GLY A 33 15.00 -10.29 18.39
CA GLY A 33 15.55 -10.01 17.07
C GLY A 33 15.00 -8.70 16.53
N ARG A 34 15.57 -8.27 15.41
CA ARG A 34 15.13 -7.09 14.67
C ARG A 34 14.79 -7.48 13.24
N ILE A 35 13.65 -7.05 12.74
CA ILE A 35 13.16 -7.36 11.40
C ILE A 35 13.40 -6.13 10.52
N ILE A 36 14.25 -6.32 9.51
CA ILE A 36 14.68 -5.27 8.59
C ILE A 36 14.47 -5.70 7.14
N ASP A 37 14.48 -4.74 6.22
CA ASP A 37 14.50 -5.01 4.79
C ASP A 37 15.94 -5.13 4.25
N ALA A 38 16.08 -5.37 2.96
CA ALA A 38 17.37 -5.50 2.28
C ALA A 38 18.24 -4.22 2.32
N VAL A 39 17.67 -3.06 2.65
CA VAL A 39 18.39 -1.78 2.81
C VAL A 39 18.58 -1.40 4.29
N SER A 40 18.36 -2.35 5.20
CA SER A 40 18.54 -2.20 6.66
C SER A 40 17.54 -1.26 7.36
N GLU A 41 16.40 -0.98 6.73
CA GLU A 41 15.30 -0.23 7.34
C GLU A 41 14.35 -1.17 8.09
N PRO A 42 13.78 -0.75 9.24
CA PRO A 42 12.77 -1.52 9.95
C PRO A 42 11.53 -1.84 9.09
N VAL A 43 11.14 -3.12 9.03
CA VAL A 43 9.89 -3.50 8.37
C VAL A 43 8.73 -3.25 9.31
N ARG A 44 8.01 -2.16 9.08
CA ARG A 44 6.82 -1.80 9.86
C ARG A 44 5.70 -2.80 9.62
N GLY A 45 4.93 -3.09 10.67
CA GLY A 45 3.81 -4.04 10.60
C GLY A 45 4.23 -5.49 10.40
N ALA A 46 5.52 -5.81 10.53
CA ALA A 46 5.96 -7.20 10.56
C ALA A 46 5.38 -7.92 11.79
N GLU A 47 4.92 -9.14 11.57
CA GLU A 47 4.45 -10.05 12.60
C GLU A 47 5.39 -11.24 12.67
N PHE A 48 5.73 -11.64 13.89
CA PHE A 48 6.51 -12.84 14.15
C PHE A 48 5.63 -13.92 14.78
N GLN A 49 5.99 -15.16 14.51
CA GLN A 49 5.41 -16.34 15.13
C GLN A 49 6.53 -17.32 15.47
N VAL A 50 6.61 -17.71 16.75
CA VAL A 50 7.52 -18.75 17.22
C VAL A 50 6.71 -20.04 17.37
N ASN A 51 7.13 -21.07 16.66
CA ASN A 51 6.53 -22.40 16.71
C ASN A 51 7.52 -23.39 17.32
N ASP A 52 7.03 -24.37 18.08
CA ASP A 52 7.88 -25.46 18.58
C ASP A 52 8.31 -26.42 17.45
N ALA A 53 9.13 -27.42 17.79
CA ALA A 53 9.59 -28.45 16.86
C ALA A 53 8.44 -29.28 16.22
N MET A 54 7.24 -29.29 16.81
CA MET A 54 6.04 -29.93 16.26
C MET A 54 5.21 -28.99 15.37
N GLY A 55 5.62 -27.73 15.22
CA GLY A 55 4.91 -26.70 14.47
C GLY A 55 3.74 -26.06 15.22
N ARG A 56 3.60 -26.31 16.53
CA ARG A 56 2.57 -25.67 17.35
C ARG A 56 3.01 -24.26 17.69
N LYS A 57 2.08 -23.30 17.58
CA LYS A 57 2.32 -21.90 17.95
C LYS A 57 2.55 -21.78 19.44
N VAL A 58 3.69 -21.20 19.81
CA VAL A 58 4.07 -20.91 21.20
C VAL A 58 3.77 -19.45 21.53
N VAL A 59 4.19 -18.53 20.66
CA VAL A 59 3.97 -17.09 20.81
C VAL A 59 3.95 -16.42 19.45
N SER A 60 3.20 -15.32 19.33
CA SER A 60 3.18 -14.46 18.16
C SER A 60 2.94 -13.01 18.56
N GLY A 61 3.36 -12.06 17.74
CA GLY A 61 3.11 -10.63 17.97
C GLY A 61 3.65 -9.76 16.84
N GLY A 62 3.35 -8.47 16.92
CA GLY A 62 3.97 -7.47 16.04
C GLY A 62 5.34 -7.03 16.54
N VAL A 63 6.07 -6.32 15.69
CA VAL A 63 7.30 -5.60 16.04
C VAL A 63 7.01 -4.19 16.54
N ASP A 64 7.97 -3.61 17.25
CA ASP A 64 7.97 -2.18 17.56
C ASP A 64 8.28 -1.32 16.31
N PRO A 65 8.18 0.04 16.37
CA PRO A 65 8.48 0.92 15.24
C PRO A 65 9.93 0.83 14.70
N PHE A 66 10.84 0.22 15.45
CA PHE A 66 12.24 0.00 15.07
C PHE A 66 12.49 -1.42 14.54
N GLY A 67 11.44 -2.23 14.40
CA GLY A 67 11.47 -3.59 13.88
C GLY A 67 11.84 -4.62 14.94
N SER A 68 11.97 -4.24 16.21
CA SER A 68 12.42 -5.16 17.26
C SER A 68 11.26 -5.94 17.84
N PHE A 69 11.54 -7.18 18.24
CA PHE A 69 10.64 -7.98 19.05
C PHE A 69 11.40 -8.68 20.17
N VAL A 70 10.67 -8.98 21.24
CA VAL A 70 11.15 -9.77 22.37
C VAL A 70 10.04 -10.72 22.81
N ALA A 71 10.37 -11.98 22.98
CA ALA A 71 9.46 -13.03 23.40
C ALA A 71 10.11 -13.90 24.48
N THR A 72 9.38 -14.19 25.55
CA THR A 72 9.79 -15.19 26.54
C THR A 72 9.19 -16.53 26.16
N VAL A 73 10.03 -17.55 25.99
CA VAL A 73 9.61 -18.91 25.58
C VAL A 73 10.32 -19.94 26.45
N PRO A 74 9.76 -21.15 26.62
CA PRO A 74 10.48 -22.25 27.29
C PRO A 74 11.87 -22.49 26.68
N ALA A 75 12.74 -23.18 27.41
CA ALA A 75 13.98 -23.66 26.83
C ALA A 75 13.68 -24.74 25.78
N GLY A 76 14.32 -24.66 24.61
CA GLY A 76 14.12 -25.61 23.53
C GLY A 76 14.43 -25.05 22.15
N ASP A 77 14.11 -25.86 21.14
CA ASP A 77 14.26 -25.53 19.73
C ASP A 77 12.94 -25.07 19.10
N TYR A 78 13.04 -24.00 18.32
CA TYR A 78 11.92 -23.29 17.74
C TYR A 78 12.13 -22.99 16.26
N ARG A 79 11.02 -22.78 15.57
CA ARG A 79 10.97 -22.18 14.24
C ARG A 79 10.34 -20.81 14.33
N LEU A 80 11.10 -19.79 13.97
CA LEU A 80 10.61 -18.44 13.75
C LEU A 80 10.00 -18.36 12.34
N ALA A 81 8.79 -17.84 12.24
CA ALA A 81 8.21 -17.35 11.00
C ALA A 81 7.98 -15.85 11.14
N VAL A 82 8.30 -15.09 10.09
CA VAL A 82 8.03 -13.64 10.04
C VAL A 82 7.29 -13.35 8.75
N SER A 83 6.23 -12.55 8.84
CA SER A 83 5.44 -12.08 7.70
C SER A 83 5.21 -10.59 7.79
N ALA A 84 5.26 -9.92 6.63
CA ALA A 84 4.90 -8.52 6.48
C ALA A 84 4.29 -8.33 5.09
N GLU A 85 3.35 -7.39 4.95
CA GLU A 85 2.77 -7.05 3.66
C GLU A 85 3.85 -6.59 2.68
N GLY A 86 3.84 -7.14 1.46
CA GLY A 86 4.85 -6.85 0.43
C GLY A 86 6.14 -7.68 0.53
N TYR A 87 6.34 -8.46 1.59
CA TYR A 87 7.55 -9.26 1.79
C TYR A 87 7.30 -10.77 1.65
N ALA A 88 8.31 -11.49 1.17
CA ALA A 88 8.31 -12.95 1.21
C ALA A 88 8.42 -13.41 2.67
N PRO A 89 7.64 -14.43 3.09
CA PRO A 89 7.67 -14.90 4.46
C PRO A 89 9.03 -15.50 4.79
N PHE A 90 9.63 -15.06 5.89
CA PHE A 90 10.87 -15.61 6.39
C PHE A 90 10.61 -16.81 7.30
N ARG A 91 11.50 -17.82 7.25
CA ARG A 91 11.51 -18.96 8.18
C ARG A 91 12.95 -19.22 8.64
N GLY A 92 13.14 -19.31 9.95
CA GLY A 92 14.44 -19.56 10.57
C GLY A 92 14.34 -20.44 11.81
N GLY A 93 15.46 -21.08 12.19
CA GLY A 93 15.57 -21.81 13.45
C GLY A 93 16.01 -20.90 14.59
N ALA A 94 15.60 -21.21 15.82
CA ALA A 94 16.05 -20.54 17.02
C ALA A 94 16.17 -21.56 18.16
N THR A 95 17.27 -21.52 18.91
CA THR A 95 17.44 -22.32 20.13
C THR A 95 17.50 -21.39 21.32
N VAL A 96 16.71 -21.69 22.35
CA VAL A 96 16.65 -20.89 23.59
C VAL A 96 17.05 -21.78 24.75
N ALA A 97 18.07 -21.37 25.50
CA ALA A 97 18.47 -22.05 26.73
C ALA A 97 17.79 -21.40 27.95
N GLU A 98 17.65 -22.16 29.04
CA GLU A 98 17.09 -21.66 30.29
C GLU A 98 17.91 -20.49 30.85
N GLY A 99 17.23 -19.40 31.23
CA GLY A 99 17.85 -18.17 31.74
C GLY A 99 18.64 -17.38 30.69
N ALA A 100 18.74 -17.85 29.46
CA ALA A 100 19.54 -17.22 28.41
C ALA A 100 18.75 -16.18 27.61
N GLN A 101 19.48 -15.22 27.04
CA GLN A 101 18.99 -14.33 26.00
C GLN A 101 19.49 -14.85 24.64
N ALA A 102 18.59 -15.45 23.87
CA ALA A 102 18.83 -15.83 22.48
C ALA A 102 18.54 -14.63 21.57
N ALA A 103 19.59 -13.98 21.09
CA ALA A 103 19.48 -12.89 20.12
C ALA A 103 19.67 -13.46 18.70
N LEU A 104 18.64 -13.33 17.86
CA LEU A 104 18.69 -13.72 16.45
C LEU A 104 19.45 -12.71 15.58
N GLY A 105 19.71 -11.52 16.12
CA GLY A 105 20.23 -10.40 15.34
C GLY A 105 19.18 -9.88 14.36
N ASP A 106 19.65 -9.45 13.20
CA ASP A 106 18.81 -8.93 12.13
C ASP A 106 18.24 -10.06 11.26
N VAL A 107 16.91 -10.08 11.13
CA VAL A 107 16.15 -10.92 10.21
C VAL A 107 15.76 -10.07 9.01
N THR A 108 16.48 -10.26 7.91
CA THR A 108 16.26 -9.50 6.66
C THR A 108 15.15 -10.13 5.83
N LEU A 109 14.02 -9.44 5.70
CA LEU A 109 12.96 -9.82 4.77
C LEU A 109 13.30 -9.41 3.35
N GLN A 110 12.96 -10.29 2.40
CA GLN A 110 13.08 -10.01 0.97
C GLN A 110 11.75 -9.52 0.44
N VAL A 111 11.76 -8.52 -0.45
CA VAL A 111 10.54 -8.07 -1.13
C VAL A 111 9.98 -9.25 -1.93
N SER A 112 8.68 -9.50 -1.78
CA SER A 112 8.02 -10.57 -2.53
C SER A 112 8.00 -10.20 -4.01
N ALA A 113 8.44 -11.09 -4.90
CA ALA A 113 8.41 -10.85 -6.33
C ALA A 113 6.96 -10.72 -6.85
N PRO A 114 6.71 -9.94 -7.92
CA PRO A 114 5.39 -9.90 -8.52
C PRO A 114 5.06 -11.21 -9.25
N PRO A 115 3.76 -11.51 -9.48
CA PRO A 115 3.35 -12.48 -10.47
C PRO A 115 3.98 -12.20 -11.84
N PRO A 116 4.00 -13.19 -12.77
CA PRO A 116 4.49 -12.97 -14.13
C PRO A 116 3.88 -11.71 -14.75
N LEU A 117 4.76 -10.78 -15.16
CA LEU A 117 4.38 -9.48 -15.72
C LEU A 117 4.02 -9.62 -17.21
N PRO A 118 3.20 -8.69 -17.76
CA PRO A 118 2.95 -8.66 -19.20
C PRO A 118 4.25 -8.45 -19.96
N LYS A 119 4.32 -8.98 -21.19
CA LYS A 119 5.46 -8.71 -22.07
C LYS A 119 5.55 -7.22 -22.39
N PRO A 120 6.78 -6.68 -22.55
CA PRO A 120 6.97 -5.33 -23.07
C PRO A 120 6.23 -5.11 -24.38
N GLY A 121 5.69 -3.91 -24.57
CA GLY A 121 4.88 -3.55 -25.72
C GLY A 121 3.70 -2.65 -25.36
N ASP A 122 2.89 -2.34 -26.37
CA ASP A 122 1.69 -1.54 -26.20
C ASP A 122 0.49 -2.43 -25.89
N TRP A 123 -0.30 -2.01 -24.91
CA TRP A 123 -1.51 -2.63 -24.45
C TRP A 123 -2.63 -1.58 -24.44
N GLU A 124 -3.87 -2.03 -24.56
CA GLU A 124 -5.04 -1.17 -24.48
C GLU A 124 -6.05 -1.72 -23.48
N VAL A 125 -6.76 -0.81 -22.81
CA VAL A 125 -7.86 -1.15 -21.92
C VAL A 125 -8.98 -1.75 -22.77
N GLU A 126 -9.44 -2.93 -22.37
CA GLU A 126 -10.60 -3.58 -22.96
C GLU A 126 -11.84 -3.10 -22.18
N PRO A 127 -12.72 -2.25 -22.77
CA PRO A 127 -13.76 -1.58 -21.99
C PRO A 127 -14.87 -2.50 -21.47
N THR A 128 -15.14 -3.64 -22.13
CA THR A 128 -16.26 -4.54 -21.77
C THR A 128 -16.04 -5.25 -20.44
N HIS A 129 -14.79 -5.54 -20.09
CA HIS A 129 -14.39 -6.18 -18.83
C HIS A 129 -13.63 -5.22 -17.91
N SER A 130 -13.82 -3.91 -18.11
CA SER A 130 -13.23 -2.88 -17.27
C SER A 130 -14.30 -2.00 -16.64
N SER A 131 -13.99 -1.41 -15.49
CA SER A 131 -14.89 -0.48 -14.80
C SER A 131 -14.13 0.61 -14.07
N ILE A 132 -14.72 1.81 -14.06
CA ILE A 132 -14.28 2.96 -13.25
C ILE A 132 -15.47 3.38 -12.40
N GLY A 133 -15.44 3.00 -11.12
CA GLY A 133 -16.45 3.31 -10.12
C GLY A 133 -16.01 4.41 -9.18
N PHE A 134 -16.99 5.12 -8.62
CA PHE A 134 -16.76 6.06 -7.53
C PHE A 134 -17.82 5.93 -6.43
N THR A 135 -17.41 6.28 -5.21
CA THR A 135 -18.29 6.34 -4.04
C THR A 135 -18.11 7.67 -3.34
N ALA A 136 -19.20 8.43 -3.22
CA ALA A 136 -19.26 9.68 -2.45
C ALA A 136 -20.18 9.51 -1.22
N ARG A 137 -19.89 10.23 -0.13
CA ARG A 137 -20.77 10.27 1.05
C ARG A 137 -21.82 11.36 0.90
N HIS A 138 -23.08 11.04 1.14
CA HIS A 138 -24.19 11.99 1.25
C HIS A 138 -24.50 12.23 2.74
N ILE A 139 -24.46 13.49 3.18
CA ILE A 139 -24.67 13.97 4.56
C ILE A 139 -23.86 13.20 5.63
N GLY A 140 -22.70 12.66 5.28
CA GLY A 140 -21.87 11.84 6.16
C GLY A 140 -22.45 10.47 6.53
N MET A 141 -23.65 10.12 6.06
CA MET A 141 -24.36 8.90 6.45
C MET A 141 -24.48 7.91 5.28
N ALA A 142 -25.15 8.29 4.20
CA ALA A 142 -25.42 7.40 3.07
C ALA A 142 -24.28 7.44 2.04
N ARG A 143 -24.15 6.38 1.24
CA ARG A 143 -23.21 6.31 0.11
C ARG A 143 -23.97 6.49 -1.21
N VAL A 144 -23.44 7.35 -2.07
CA VAL A 144 -23.84 7.47 -3.47
C VAL A 144 -22.78 6.74 -4.30
N TYR A 145 -23.23 5.73 -5.04
CA TYR A 145 -22.39 5.02 -5.99
C TYR A 145 -22.62 5.59 -7.38
N GLY A 146 -21.55 5.70 -8.15
CA GLY A 146 -21.63 5.99 -9.56
C GLY A 146 -20.46 5.39 -10.31
N ARG A 147 -20.49 5.54 -11.63
CA ARG A 147 -19.48 5.05 -12.56
C ARG A 147 -19.36 5.96 -13.76
N PHE A 148 -18.31 5.76 -14.55
CA PHE A 148 -18.21 6.27 -15.91
C PHE A 148 -18.36 5.11 -16.88
N ASN A 149 -19.30 5.23 -17.82
CA ASN A 149 -19.63 4.16 -18.76
C ASN A 149 -18.77 4.20 -20.04
N THR A 150 -17.99 5.26 -20.28
CA THR A 150 -17.20 5.42 -21.50
C THR A 150 -15.81 5.95 -21.16
N PHE A 151 -14.81 5.13 -21.47
CA PHE A 151 -13.41 5.43 -21.27
C PHE A 151 -12.56 4.59 -22.25
N ALA A 152 -11.34 5.06 -22.48
CA ALA A 152 -10.32 4.35 -23.22
C ALA A 152 -8.98 4.54 -22.50
N GLY A 153 -8.07 3.59 -22.67
CA GLY A 153 -6.75 3.70 -22.09
C GLY A 153 -5.72 2.90 -22.86
N VAL A 154 -4.49 3.38 -22.83
CA VAL A 154 -3.32 2.72 -23.39
C VAL A 154 -2.24 2.61 -22.33
N LEU A 155 -1.51 1.49 -22.34
CA LEU A 155 -0.40 1.20 -21.44
C LEU A 155 0.78 0.74 -22.29
N ARG A 156 1.89 1.47 -22.22
CA ARG A 156 3.19 1.02 -22.75
C ARG A 156 3.94 0.33 -21.62
N VAL A 157 4.04 -0.99 -21.70
CA VAL A 157 4.86 -1.80 -20.80
C VAL A 157 6.31 -1.76 -21.29
N ALA A 158 7.20 -1.25 -20.47
CA ALA A 158 8.64 -1.24 -20.76
C ALA A 158 9.33 -2.53 -20.29
N GLU A 159 10.59 -2.74 -20.70
CA GLU A 159 11.44 -3.85 -20.22
C GLU A 159 11.54 -3.88 -18.68
N ARG A 160 11.70 -2.70 -18.09
CA ARG A 160 11.56 -2.47 -16.66
C ARG A 160 10.19 -1.85 -16.44
N VAL A 161 9.33 -2.52 -15.67
CA VAL A 161 7.94 -2.05 -15.50
C VAL A 161 7.89 -0.67 -14.84
N GLU A 162 8.88 -0.32 -14.03
CA GLU A 162 9.02 1.01 -13.42
C GLU A 162 9.12 2.15 -14.45
N ASP A 163 9.61 1.84 -15.67
CA ASP A 163 9.78 2.78 -16.78
C ASP A 163 8.57 2.76 -17.76
N SER A 164 7.46 2.12 -17.37
CA SER A 164 6.21 2.05 -18.14
C SER A 164 5.43 3.35 -18.07
N ALA A 165 4.50 3.54 -19.00
CA ALA A 165 3.61 4.71 -18.99
C ALA A 165 2.19 4.32 -19.39
N MET A 166 1.18 5.00 -18.84
CA MET A 166 -0.21 4.84 -19.24
C MET A 166 -0.89 6.18 -19.47
N HIS A 167 -1.88 6.17 -20.35
CA HIS A 167 -2.78 7.30 -20.59
C HIS A 167 -4.21 6.78 -20.64
N VAL A 168 -5.09 7.34 -19.81
CA VAL A 168 -6.51 7.01 -19.74
C VAL A 168 -7.32 8.28 -19.97
N VAL A 169 -8.33 8.17 -20.83
CA VAL A 169 -9.29 9.23 -21.15
C VAL A 169 -10.69 8.73 -20.80
N ILE A 170 -11.41 9.50 -20.00
CA ILE A 170 -12.77 9.18 -19.55
C ILE A 170 -13.71 10.26 -20.09
N ASP A 171 -14.80 9.86 -20.73
CA ASP A 171 -15.85 10.78 -21.14
C ASP A 171 -16.64 11.23 -19.90
N ALA A 172 -16.54 12.52 -19.58
CA ALA A 172 -17.18 13.12 -18.42
C ALA A 172 -18.72 13.02 -18.48
N SER A 173 -19.29 13.04 -19.70
CA SER A 173 -20.73 12.92 -19.91
C SER A 173 -21.26 11.51 -19.63
N SER A 174 -20.38 10.50 -19.61
CA SER A 174 -20.75 9.11 -19.34
C SER A 174 -21.00 8.80 -17.85
N ILE A 175 -20.93 9.81 -16.98
CA ILE A 175 -21.25 9.68 -15.56
C ILE A 175 -22.67 9.15 -15.36
N ASP A 176 -22.79 8.17 -14.48
CA ASP A 176 -24.03 7.46 -14.18
C ASP A 176 -24.09 7.07 -12.72
N THR A 177 -25.07 7.62 -12.02
CA THR A 177 -25.39 7.31 -10.62
C THR A 177 -26.74 6.59 -10.50
N ASN A 178 -27.28 6.12 -11.62
CA ASN A 178 -28.59 5.50 -11.77
C ASN A 178 -29.77 6.44 -11.40
N VAL A 179 -29.56 7.76 -11.44
CA VAL A 179 -30.58 8.77 -11.13
C VAL A 179 -30.44 9.91 -12.13
N LYS A 180 -31.24 9.87 -13.20
CA LYS A 180 -31.13 10.80 -14.33
C LYS A 180 -31.02 12.27 -13.92
N MET A 181 -31.87 12.74 -13.01
CA MET A 181 -31.85 14.13 -12.55
C MET A 181 -30.52 14.51 -11.88
N ARG A 182 -29.91 13.59 -11.14
CA ARG A 182 -28.60 13.80 -10.51
C ARG A 182 -27.50 13.77 -11.56
N ASP A 183 -27.57 12.85 -12.51
CA ASP A 183 -26.58 12.75 -13.59
C ASP A 183 -26.60 14.00 -14.48
N ASP A 184 -27.78 14.51 -14.82
CA ASP A 184 -27.93 15.78 -15.55
C ASP A 184 -27.30 16.95 -14.78
N HIS A 185 -27.48 17.02 -13.45
CA HIS A 185 -26.86 18.05 -12.62
C HIS A 185 -25.34 17.89 -12.51
N LEU A 186 -24.84 16.66 -12.36
CA LEU A 186 -23.39 16.38 -12.30
C LEU A 186 -22.68 16.73 -13.62
N ARG A 187 -23.37 16.67 -14.76
CA ARG A 187 -22.83 17.09 -16.06
C ARG A 187 -22.78 18.60 -16.26
N SER A 188 -23.60 19.35 -15.52
CA SER A 188 -23.74 20.80 -15.68
C SER A 188 -22.49 21.58 -15.23
N GLY A 189 -22.48 22.88 -15.54
CA GLY A 189 -21.43 23.83 -15.11
C GLY A 189 -21.25 23.95 -13.59
N ASP A 190 -22.19 23.45 -12.79
CA ASP A 190 -22.08 23.44 -11.33
C ASP A 190 -21.16 22.32 -10.81
N PHE A 191 -20.81 21.34 -11.65
CA PHE A 191 -20.00 20.18 -11.31
C PHE A 191 -18.90 19.88 -12.33
N LEU A 192 -19.15 18.97 -13.28
CA LEU A 192 -18.13 18.53 -14.24
C LEU A 192 -18.01 19.46 -15.45
N ASP A 193 -19.01 20.31 -15.70
CA ASP A 193 -19.04 21.26 -16.82
C ASP A 193 -18.64 20.58 -18.14
N VAL A 194 -19.35 19.51 -18.51
CA VAL A 194 -18.95 18.59 -19.60
C VAL A 194 -18.93 19.26 -20.97
N GLU A 195 -19.60 20.41 -21.13
CA GLU A 195 -19.53 21.22 -22.34
C GLU A 195 -18.15 21.89 -22.50
N ARG A 196 -17.51 22.28 -21.38
CA ARG A 196 -16.20 22.94 -21.38
C ARG A 196 -15.05 21.96 -21.10
N PHE A 197 -15.29 20.92 -20.33
CA PHE A 197 -14.34 19.88 -19.96
C PHE A 197 -14.92 18.49 -20.26
N PRO A 198 -14.95 18.07 -21.54
CA PRO A 198 -15.62 16.83 -21.95
C PRO A 198 -14.89 15.57 -21.48
N THR A 199 -13.62 15.67 -21.09
CA THR A 199 -12.79 14.54 -20.67
C THR A 199 -12.19 14.72 -19.28
N LEU A 200 -12.02 13.59 -18.57
CA LEU A 200 -11.08 13.45 -17.47
C LEU A 200 -9.89 12.64 -18.01
N GLU A 201 -8.67 13.09 -17.72
CA GLU A 201 -7.46 12.46 -18.28
C GLU A 201 -6.47 12.13 -17.18
N PHE A 202 -5.97 10.89 -17.20
CA PHE A 202 -4.91 10.44 -16.29
C PHE A 202 -3.70 9.98 -17.09
N TYR A 203 -2.56 10.63 -16.87
CA TYR A 203 -1.28 10.25 -17.45
C TYR A 203 -0.32 9.84 -16.33
N SER A 204 0.22 8.62 -16.38
CA SER A 204 1.18 8.12 -15.40
C SER A 204 2.46 7.68 -16.08
N ASP A 205 3.58 7.99 -15.43
CA ASP A 205 4.95 7.63 -15.82
C ASP A 205 5.75 6.99 -14.68
N ARG A 206 5.13 6.75 -13.52
CA ARG A 206 5.82 6.24 -12.34
C ARG A 206 5.10 5.04 -11.74
N PHE A 207 5.72 3.88 -11.91
CA PHE A 207 5.29 2.61 -11.33
C PHE A 207 6.28 2.19 -10.25
N VAL A 208 5.79 1.91 -9.05
CA VAL A 208 6.60 1.46 -7.93
C VAL A 208 6.07 0.14 -7.42
N HIS A 209 6.85 -0.93 -7.55
CA HIS A 209 6.53 -2.21 -6.94
C HIS A 209 6.55 -2.10 -5.41
N LYS A 210 5.47 -2.53 -4.77
CA LYS A 210 5.30 -2.54 -3.31
C LYS A 210 5.43 -3.95 -2.71
N GLY A 211 5.81 -4.92 -3.54
CA GLY A 211 5.93 -6.31 -3.15
C GLY A 211 4.70 -7.14 -3.50
N GLY A 212 4.93 -8.39 -3.90
CA GLY A 212 3.90 -9.29 -4.38
C GLY A 212 3.14 -8.68 -5.55
N SER A 213 1.80 -8.77 -5.53
CA SER A 213 0.92 -8.17 -6.53
C SER A 213 0.76 -6.65 -6.40
N ARG A 214 1.36 -5.97 -5.41
CA ARG A 214 1.02 -4.57 -5.11
C ARG A 214 1.93 -3.58 -5.81
N TRP A 215 1.33 -2.50 -6.30
CA TRP A 215 1.98 -1.44 -7.06
C TRP A 215 1.41 -0.09 -6.64
N ALA A 216 2.26 0.94 -6.62
CA ALA A 216 1.80 2.33 -6.59
C ALA A 216 2.03 2.95 -7.97
N ILE A 217 0.99 3.49 -8.57
CA ILE A 217 1.01 4.10 -9.91
C ILE A 217 0.71 5.58 -9.74
N THR A 218 1.70 6.43 -10.01
CA THR A 218 1.58 7.88 -9.80
C THR A 218 1.52 8.61 -11.14
N GLY A 219 0.55 9.50 -11.27
CA GLY A 219 0.34 10.27 -12.50
C GLY A 219 -0.35 11.60 -12.27
N ALA A 220 -0.46 12.37 -13.34
CA ALA A 220 -1.22 13.61 -13.41
C ALA A 220 -2.67 13.29 -13.80
N LEU A 221 -3.62 13.66 -12.94
CA LEU A 221 -5.06 13.65 -13.21
C LEU A 221 -5.52 15.07 -13.55
N SER A 222 -6.05 15.25 -14.76
CA SER A 222 -6.74 16.46 -15.20
C SER A 222 -8.24 16.27 -15.07
N LEU A 223 -8.89 17.11 -14.27
CA LEU A 223 -10.33 17.08 -14.01
C LEU A 223 -10.82 18.52 -13.87
N HIS A 224 -11.86 18.89 -14.63
CA HIS A 224 -12.46 20.23 -14.61
C HIS A 224 -11.42 21.37 -14.78
N GLY A 225 -10.49 21.19 -15.74
CA GLY A 225 -9.45 22.17 -16.04
C GLY A 225 -8.31 22.28 -15.02
N VAL A 226 -8.30 21.44 -13.98
CA VAL A 226 -7.26 21.42 -12.95
C VAL A 226 -6.50 20.10 -12.99
N THR A 227 -5.16 20.18 -12.97
CA THR A 227 -4.29 19.00 -12.95
C THR A 227 -3.66 18.81 -11.58
N ARG A 228 -3.75 17.58 -11.02
CA ARG A 228 -3.15 17.19 -9.74
C ARG A 228 -2.40 15.88 -9.86
N THR A 229 -1.35 15.72 -9.06
CA THR A 229 -0.69 14.43 -8.91
C THR A 229 -1.55 13.50 -8.05
N VAL A 230 -1.89 12.33 -8.59
CA VAL A 230 -2.69 11.30 -7.94
C VAL A 230 -1.90 10.00 -7.94
N THR A 231 -1.96 9.26 -6.83
CA THR A 231 -1.41 7.90 -6.73
C THR A 231 -2.54 6.90 -6.64
N LEU A 232 -2.51 5.89 -7.50
CA LEU A 232 -3.36 4.72 -7.44
C LEU A 232 -2.63 3.62 -6.64
N ASP A 233 -3.32 3.05 -5.66
CA ASP A 233 -2.90 1.81 -5.00
C ASP A 233 -3.48 0.64 -5.81
N ALA A 234 -2.59 -0.09 -6.49
CA ALA A 234 -2.95 -1.11 -7.46
C ALA A 234 -2.56 -2.51 -6.97
N GLU A 235 -3.46 -3.46 -7.24
CA GLU A 235 -3.23 -4.89 -7.13
C GLU A 235 -3.21 -5.50 -8.53
N TYR A 236 -2.06 -6.01 -8.93
CA TYR A 236 -1.87 -6.73 -10.18
C TYR A 236 -2.37 -8.17 -10.05
N LEU A 237 -3.34 -8.55 -10.87
CA LEU A 237 -4.00 -9.85 -10.81
C LEU A 237 -3.33 -10.91 -11.70
N GLY A 238 -2.28 -10.54 -12.44
CA GLY A 238 -1.52 -11.43 -13.30
C GLY A 238 -1.86 -11.33 -14.78
N VAL A 239 -1.14 -12.13 -15.58
CA VAL A 239 -1.44 -12.41 -16.98
C VAL A 239 -2.24 -13.70 -17.07
N GLY A 240 -3.25 -13.73 -17.92
CA GLY A 240 -4.01 -14.91 -18.28
C GLY A 240 -4.29 -14.98 -19.78
N THR A 241 -4.99 -16.04 -20.18
CA THR A 241 -5.47 -16.24 -21.54
C THR A 241 -6.99 -16.14 -21.53
N GLY A 242 -7.55 -15.33 -22.44
CA GLY A 242 -8.98 -15.21 -22.65
C GLY A 242 -9.58 -16.45 -23.32
N MET A 243 -10.90 -16.44 -23.48
CA MET A 243 -11.64 -17.58 -24.03
C MET A 243 -11.28 -17.87 -25.50
N GLU A 244 -10.80 -16.87 -26.24
CA GLU A 244 -10.44 -16.99 -27.66
C GLU A 244 -8.92 -17.20 -27.86
N GLY A 245 -8.17 -17.40 -26.78
CA GLY A 245 -6.72 -17.64 -26.81
C GLY A 245 -5.86 -16.37 -26.74
N GLU A 246 -6.48 -15.21 -26.65
CA GLU A 246 -5.84 -13.90 -26.55
C GLU A 246 -5.20 -13.67 -25.18
N THR A 247 -4.02 -13.05 -25.14
CA THR A 247 -3.37 -12.71 -23.86
C THR A 247 -4.10 -11.53 -23.21
N ARG A 248 -4.32 -11.61 -21.91
CA ARG A 248 -4.96 -10.56 -21.10
C ARG A 248 -4.14 -10.32 -19.84
N ALA A 249 -4.11 -9.09 -19.35
CA ALA A 249 -3.63 -8.78 -18.01
C ALA A 249 -4.70 -8.00 -17.26
N ALA A 250 -4.74 -8.13 -15.94
CA ALA A 250 -5.74 -7.46 -15.13
C ALA A 250 -5.14 -6.81 -13.89
N CYS A 251 -5.76 -5.72 -13.45
CA CYS A 251 -5.46 -5.08 -12.18
C CYS A 251 -6.72 -4.52 -11.53
N ARG A 252 -6.69 -4.45 -10.20
CA ARG A 252 -7.57 -3.56 -9.44
C ARG A 252 -6.76 -2.37 -8.99
N ALA A 253 -7.40 -1.22 -8.88
CA ALA A 253 -6.77 -0.05 -8.31
C ALA A 253 -7.77 0.79 -7.53
N SER A 254 -7.27 1.58 -6.58
CA SER A 254 -8.11 2.53 -5.86
C SER A 254 -7.34 3.79 -5.49
N THR A 255 -8.07 4.87 -5.27
CA THR A 255 -7.55 6.12 -4.71
C THR A 255 -8.68 6.91 -4.04
N GLU A 256 -8.34 7.92 -3.27
CA GLU A 256 -9.29 8.89 -2.72
C GLU A 256 -8.96 10.27 -3.28
N LEU A 257 -9.95 10.93 -3.85
CA LEU A 257 -9.86 12.30 -4.37
C LEU A 257 -10.66 13.25 -3.49
N HIS A 258 -10.21 14.49 -3.36
CA HIS A 258 -11.02 15.56 -2.80
C HIS A 258 -11.49 16.49 -3.90
N ARG A 259 -12.82 16.64 -4.06
CA ARG A 259 -13.40 17.45 -5.15
C ARG A 259 -12.96 18.92 -5.13
N ASP A 260 -12.66 19.44 -3.94
CA ASP A 260 -12.23 20.83 -3.76
C ASP A 260 -10.83 21.08 -4.36
N ASP A 261 -9.99 20.04 -4.49
CA ASP A 261 -8.66 20.15 -5.12
C ASP A 261 -8.74 20.45 -6.61
N PHE A 262 -9.88 20.14 -7.23
CA PHE A 262 -10.16 20.27 -8.66
C PHE A 262 -11.15 21.40 -8.98
N THR A 263 -11.39 22.30 -8.03
CA THR A 263 -12.36 23.41 -8.17
C THR A 263 -13.80 22.97 -8.44
N VAL A 264 -14.12 21.70 -8.20
CA VAL A 264 -15.50 21.19 -8.22
C VAL A 264 -16.14 21.50 -6.86
N SER A 265 -16.32 22.80 -6.62
CA SER A 265 -16.80 23.34 -5.36
C SER A 265 -18.30 23.57 -5.41
N TRP A 266 -19.10 22.51 -5.32
CA TRP A 266 -20.52 22.68 -5.03
C TRP A 266 -20.70 23.04 -3.54
N GLN A 267 -21.10 24.28 -3.32
CA GLN A 267 -21.43 24.85 -2.01
C GLN A 267 -22.88 25.34 -2.07
N THR A 268 -23.85 24.42 -2.10
CA THR A 268 -25.17 24.85 -1.65
C THR A 268 -25.09 25.03 -0.14
N MET A 269 -24.81 26.26 0.27
CA MET A 269 -25.05 26.69 1.63
C MET A 269 -26.55 26.59 1.95
N LEU A 270 -26.82 26.32 3.23
CA LEU A 270 -28.08 26.50 3.99
C LEU A 270 -28.93 25.21 4.10
N ALA A 271 -29.18 24.65 5.29
CA ALA A 271 -29.28 25.22 6.63
C ALA A 271 -28.43 24.43 7.66
N ARG A 272 -27.80 25.13 8.62
CA ARG A 272 -27.11 24.57 9.81
C ARG A 272 -25.68 23.99 9.64
N GLY A 273 -24.92 24.40 8.61
CA GLY A 273 -23.46 24.16 8.58
C GLY A 273 -23.01 22.72 8.29
N ILE A 274 -23.85 21.89 7.67
CA ILE A 274 -23.50 20.52 7.27
C ILE A 274 -23.40 20.46 5.74
N ALA A 275 -22.26 19.99 5.22
CA ALA A 275 -22.12 19.72 3.78
C ALA A 275 -23.04 18.55 3.37
N VAL A 276 -23.88 18.77 2.36
CA VAL A 276 -24.84 17.76 1.87
C VAL A 276 -24.13 16.61 1.15
N VAL A 277 -22.96 16.89 0.56
CA VAL A 277 -22.11 15.90 -0.09
C VAL A 277 -20.69 16.04 0.44
N GLY A 278 -20.09 14.93 0.88
CA GLY A 278 -18.72 14.87 1.36
C GLY A 278 -17.72 15.29 0.28
N SER A 279 -16.60 15.90 0.69
CA SER A 279 -15.53 16.32 -0.22
C SER A 279 -14.68 15.16 -0.73
N SER A 280 -14.54 14.08 0.07
CA SER A 280 -13.86 12.84 -0.33
C SER A 280 -14.72 11.99 -1.26
N VAL A 281 -14.10 11.56 -2.36
CA VAL A 281 -14.64 10.62 -3.34
C VAL A 281 -13.65 9.48 -3.48
N ARG A 282 -14.06 8.27 -3.09
CA ARG A 282 -13.29 7.06 -3.33
C ARG A 282 -13.46 6.65 -4.78
N ILE A 283 -12.38 6.31 -5.45
CA ILE A 283 -12.35 5.75 -6.80
C ILE A 283 -11.90 4.30 -6.69
N ASP A 284 -12.61 3.41 -7.38
CA ASP A 284 -12.29 1.98 -7.48
C ASP A 284 -12.28 1.60 -8.97
N LEU A 285 -11.22 0.91 -9.40
CA LEU A 285 -11.02 0.45 -10.76
C LEU A 285 -10.84 -1.06 -10.76
N ASP A 286 -11.47 -1.73 -11.73
CA ASP A 286 -11.20 -3.12 -12.09
C ASP A 286 -10.97 -3.12 -13.60
N ILE A 287 -9.73 -3.33 -14.04
CA ILE A 287 -9.27 -3.05 -15.40
C ILE A 287 -8.67 -4.31 -16.01
N GLN A 288 -9.10 -4.60 -17.23
CA GLN A 288 -8.47 -5.58 -18.09
C GLN A 288 -7.82 -4.89 -19.28
N VAL A 289 -6.61 -5.32 -19.62
CA VAL A 289 -5.89 -4.88 -20.81
C VAL A 289 -5.57 -6.05 -21.72
N VAL A 290 -5.55 -5.77 -23.01
CA VAL A 290 -5.13 -6.69 -24.09
C VAL A 290 -3.96 -6.08 -24.86
N PRO A 291 -3.09 -6.88 -25.49
CA PRO A 291 -2.08 -6.35 -26.40
C PRO A 291 -2.75 -5.50 -27.48
N LYS A 292 -2.18 -4.33 -27.76
CA LYS A 292 -2.65 -3.48 -28.84
C LYS A 292 -2.30 -4.14 -30.18
N GLY A 293 -3.30 -4.26 -31.05
CA GLY A 293 -3.16 -4.84 -32.40
C GLY A 293 -2.29 -4.03 -33.35
#